data_AF-A0A250Y8X1-F1
#
_entry.id   AF-A0A250Y8X1-F1
#
_cell.length_a   1.000
_cell.length_b   1.000
_cell.length_c   1.000
_cell.angle_alpha   90.00
_cell.angle_beta   90.00
_cell.angle_gamma   90.00
#
_symmetry.space_group_name_H-M   'P 1'
#
loop_
_entity.id
_entity.type
_entity.pdbx_description
1 polymer ?
#
loop_
_entity_poly.entity_id
_entity_poly.type
_entity_poly.pdbx_seq_one_letter_code
_entity_poly.pdbx_strand_id
1 'polypeptide(L)'
;MGDLVFLVDFWEVGRTTRLQAQPPSHCLCLSYRQLLKDPQVLFAGYKVPHPLEHKIIIRVQTTPDYSPQEAFTNAITDLISELSLLEERFRVAIKDKQEGIE
;
A
#
# COMPACT_ATOMS: atom_id res chain seq x y z
N MET A 1 -11.89 -6.26 13.13
CA MET A 1 -10.47 -6.63 13.01
C MET A 1 -10.44 -7.92 12.18
N GLY A 2 -10.87 -7.80 10.92
CA GLY A 2 -11.09 -8.95 10.04
C GLY A 2 -9.79 -9.28 9.33
N ASP A 3 -9.44 -10.56 9.32
CA ASP A 3 -8.20 -11.09 8.78
C ASP A 3 -7.92 -10.56 7.37
N LEU A 4 -6.86 -9.78 7.23
CA LEU A 4 -6.19 -9.55 5.95
C LEU A 4 -5.51 -10.88 5.58
N VAL A 5 -6.31 -11.84 5.11
CA VAL A 5 -5.81 -13.11 4.59
C VAL A 5 -5.09 -12.81 3.28
N PHE A 6 -3.78 -12.58 3.37
CA PHE A 6 -2.89 -12.61 2.23
C PHE A 6 -2.79 -14.07 1.77
N LEU A 7 -3.62 -14.46 0.80
CA LEU A 7 -3.39 -15.72 0.11
C LEU A 7 -2.18 -15.49 -0.80
N VAL A 8 -1.01 -15.97 -0.37
CA VAL A 8 0.24 -15.91 -1.14
C VAL A 8 0.27 -17.10 -2.08
N ASP A 9 -0.31 -16.94 -3.26
CA ASP A 9 -0.14 -17.94 -4.33
C ASP A 9 1.22 -17.72 -5.00
N PHE A 10 2.21 -18.48 -4.53
CA PHE A 10 3.55 -18.56 -5.10
C PHE A 10 3.48 -19.35 -6.42
N TRP A 11 3.29 -18.65 -7.55
CA TRP A 11 3.45 -19.24 -8.88
C TRP A 11 4.89 -19.01 -9.35
N GLU A 12 5.67 -20.10 -9.43
CA GLU A 12 7.09 -20.11 -9.82
C GLU A 12 7.31 -19.67 -11.27
N VAL A 13 7.35 -18.36 -11.50
CA VAL A 13 8.09 -17.79 -12.63
C VAL A 13 8.83 -16.56 -12.09
N GLY A 14 10.06 -16.78 -11.62
CA GLY A 14 11.04 -15.73 -11.29
C GLY A 14 10.62 -14.75 -10.18
N ARG A 15 10.75 -15.17 -8.90
CA ARG A 15 10.70 -14.31 -7.69
C ARG A 15 9.58 -13.25 -7.67
N THR A 16 8.47 -13.57 -8.30
CA THR A 16 7.29 -12.71 -8.35
C THR A 16 6.29 -13.26 -7.35
N THR A 17 5.87 -12.44 -6.41
CA THR A 17 4.82 -12.82 -5.46
C THR A 17 3.48 -12.23 -5.89
N ARG A 18 2.46 -13.07 -5.95
CA ARG A 18 1.07 -12.64 -6.09
C ARG A 18 0.45 -12.58 -4.70
N LEU A 19 -0.04 -11.40 -4.34
CA LEU A 19 -0.78 -11.16 -3.11
C LEU A 19 -2.24 -10.98 -3.49
N GLN A 20 -3.10 -11.84 -2.95
CA GLN A 20 -4.54 -11.64 -3.01
C GLN A 20 -4.99 -10.94 -1.73
N ALA A 21 -5.62 -9.77 -1.86
CA ALA A 21 -6.18 -9.02 -0.75
C ALA A 21 -7.71 -8.99 -0.82
N GLN A 22 -8.34 -9.18 0.34
CA GLN A 22 -9.78 -8.97 0.59
C GLN A 22 -10.01 -7.49 0.99
N PRO A 23 -11.24 -6.95 0.93
CA PRO A 23 -11.47 -5.50 1.04
C PRO A 23 -11.09 -4.91 2.41
N PRO A 24 -10.77 -3.59 2.49
CA PRO A 24 -11.13 -2.51 1.56
C PRO A 24 -10.20 -2.36 0.34
N SER A 25 -10.72 -2.76 -0.81
CA SER A 25 -9.98 -2.91 -2.08
C SER A 25 -9.48 -1.57 -2.63
N HIS A 26 -10.29 -0.52 -2.63
CA HIS A 26 -9.91 0.74 -3.26
C HIS A 26 -8.89 1.55 -2.44
N CYS A 27 -8.91 1.43 -1.11
CA CYS A 27 -7.98 2.12 -0.22
C CYS A 27 -6.57 1.55 -0.30
N LEU A 28 -6.46 0.22 -0.48
CA LEU A 28 -5.18 -0.49 -0.64
C LEU A 28 -4.42 -0.10 -1.94
N CYS A 29 -5.11 0.50 -2.92
CA CYS A 29 -4.48 1.01 -4.14
C CYS A 29 -3.50 2.18 -3.85
N LEU A 30 -3.61 2.86 -2.70
CA LEU A 30 -2.67 3.91 -2.33
C LEU A 30 -1.29 3.31 -2.00
N SER A 31 -1.25 2.16 -1.34
CA SER A 31 -0.01 1.43 -1.01
C SER A 31 0.76 1.00 -2.27
N TYR A 32 0.05 0.78 -3.38
CA TYR A 32 0.66 0.51 -4.68
C TYR A 32 1.52 1.67 -5.20
N ARG A 33 1.07 2.91 -5.01
CA ARG A 33 1.84 4.08 -5.46
C ARG A 33 3.13 4.24 -4.66
N GLN A 34 3.12 3.87 -3.38
CA GLN A 34 4.31 3.90 -2.53
C GLN A 34 5.32 2.82 -2.92
N LEU A 35 4.85 1.63 -3.30
CA LEU A 35 5.70 0.53 -3.78
C LEU A 35 6.52 0.90 -5.03
N LEU A 36 5.97 1.73 -5.93
CA LEU A 36 6.69 2.20 -7.12
C LEU A 36 7.76 3.25 -6.80
N LYS A 37 7.77 3.84 -5.60
CA LYS A 37 8.82 4.78 -5.18
C LYS A 37 10.10 4.05 -4.74
N ASP A 38 9.99 2.78 -4.37
CA ASP A 38 11.11 1.98 -3.87
C ASP A 38 11.97 1.47 -5.04
N PRO A 39 13.27 1.82 -5.12
CA PRO A 39 14.17 1.34 -6.18
C PRO A 39 14.40 -0.18 -6.15
N GLN A 40 14.10 -0.86 -5.03
CA GLN A 40 14.24 -2.32 -4.90
C GLN A 40 13.04 -3.07 -5.51
N VAL A 41 11.96 -2.36 -5.86
CA VAL A 41 10.78 -2.92 -6.54
C VAL A 41 10.95 -2.77 -8.05
N LEU A 42 11.14 -3.89 -8.74
CA LEU A 42 11.32 -3.95 -10.19
C LEU A 42 10.00 -3.86 -10.95
N PHE A 43 8.94 -4.43 -10.37
CA PHE A 43 7.60 -4.39 -10.93
C PHE A 43 6.57 -4.44 -9.83
N ALA A 44 5.59 -3.56 -9.92
CA ALA A 44 4.34 -3.69 -9.20
C ALA A 44 3.21 -3.59 -10.23
N GLY A 45 2.15 -4.39 -10.07
CA GLY A 45 0.88 -4.19 -10.77
C GLY A 45 -0.30 -4.65 -9.93
N TYR A 46 -1.47 -4.05 -10.10
CA TYR A 46 -2.71 -4.56 -9.53
C TYR A 46 -3.76 -4.77 -10.63
N LYS A 47 -4.65 -5.73 -10.44
CA LYS A 47 -5.83 -5.91 -11.29
C LYS A 47 -7.05 -6.27 -10.46
N VAL A 48 -8.18 -5.73 -10.86
CA VAL A 48 -9.51 -6.12 -10.36
C VAL A 48 -10.11 -7.07 -11.39
N PRO A 49 -10.33 -8.35 -11.06
CA PRO A 49 -10.82 -9.34 -12.03
C PRO A 49 -12.25 -9.05 -12.46
N HIS A 50 -13.09 -8.55 -11.54
CA HIS A 50 -14.47 -8.18 -11.83
C HIS A 50 -14.93 -7.11 -10.83
N PRO A 51 -15.60 -6.02 -11.26
CA PRO A 51 -16.00 -4.93 -10.36
C PRO A 51 -17.01 -5.34 -9.28
N LEU A 52 -17.79 -6.40 -9.53
CA LEU A 52 -18.77 -6.95 -8.58
C LEU A 52 -18.14 -7.80 -7.47
N GLU A 53 -16.91 -8.28 -7.67
CA GLU A 53 -16.14 -8.99 -6.65
C GLU A 53 -15.10 -8.06 -6.05
N HIS A 54 -15.15 -7.84 -4.74
CA HIS A 54 -14.19 -6.97 -4.04
C HIS A 54 -12.83 -7.65 -3.79
N LYS A 55 -12.30 -8.37 -4.78
CA LYS A 55 -10.98 -9.02 -4.72
C LYS A 55 -10.00 -8.22 -5.55
N ILE A 56 -8.81 -7.96 -5.01
CA ILE A 56 -7.70 -7.38 -5.77
C ILE A 56 -6.57 -8.38 -5.80
N ILE A 57 -5.98 -8.54 -6.98
CA ILE A 57 -4.74 -9.29 -7.18
C ILE A 57 -3.62 -8.28 -7.39
N ILE A 58 -2.65 -8.29 -6.49
CA ILE A 58 -1.44 -7.47 -6.56
C ILE A 58 -0.28 -8.39 -6.94
N ARG A 59 0.54 -7.96 -7.88
CA ARG A 59 1.74 -8.66 -8.32
C ARG A 59 2.93 -7.76 -8.04
N VAL A 60 3.88 -8.24 -7.25
CA VAL A 60 5.11 -7.51 -6.92
C VAL A 60 6.32 -8.37 -7.29
N GLN A 61 7.33 -7.74 -7.88
CA GLN A 61 8.62 -8.31 -8.19
C GLN A 61 9.69 -7.40 -7.61
N THR A 62 10.57 -7.96 -6.79
CA THR A 62 11.67 -7.26 -6.12
C THR A 62 13.02 -7.79 -6.58
N THR A 63 14.09 -7.09 -6.17
CA THR A 63 15.48 -7.54 -6.30
C THR A 63 15.75 -8.86 -5.54
N PRO A 64 16.80 -9.62 -5.90
CA PRO A 64 17.20 -10.86 -5.21
C PRO A 64 17.25 -10.79 -3.70
N ASP A 65 17.73 -9.65 -3.20
CA ASP A 65 18.14 -9.47 -1.81
C ASP A 65 17.00 -8.88 -0.96
N TYR A 66 15.81 -8.71 -1.55
CA TYR A 66 14.68 -8.04 -0.89
C TYR A 66 13.38 -8.83 -1.04
N SER A 67 12.71 -9.07 0.09
CA SER A 67 11.48 -9.85 0.13
C SER A 67 10.28 -9.00 -0.27
N PRO A 68 9.40 -9.46 -1.18
CA PRO A 68 8.24 -8.69 -1.62
C PRO A 68 7.22 -8.46 -0.49
N GLN A 69 7.19 -9.31 0.53
CA GLN A 69 6.38 -9.11 1.73
C GLN A 69 6.89 -7.94 2.58
N GLU A 70 8.21 -7.79 2.70
CA GLU A 70 8.85 -6.69 3.41
C GLU A 70 8.65 -5.37 2.65
N ALA A 71 8.82 -5.40 1.33
CA ALA A 71 8.50 -4.27 0.44
C ALA A 71 7.09 -3.74 0.68
N PHE A 72 6.13 -4.66 0.76
CA PHE A 72 4.73 -4.32 0.99
C PHE A 72 4.49 -3.70 2.37
N THR A 73 5.13 -4.26 3.40
CA THR A 73 4.98 -3.77 4.79
C THR A 73 5.63 -2.40 4.98
N ASN A 74 6.81 -2.19 4.39
CA ASN A 74 7.51 -0.91 4.43
C ASN A 74 6.70 0.18 3.71
N ALA A 75 6.19 -0.13 2.52
CA ALA A 75 5.34 0.80 1.77
C ALA A 75 4.07 1.22 2.53
N ILE A 76 3.45 0.31 3.30
CA ILE A 76 2.30 0.63 4.16
C ILE A 76 2.73 1.52 5.33
N THR A 77 3.83 1.18 5.99
CA THR A 77 4.35 1.95 7.13
C THR A 77 4.67 3.39 6.71
N ASP A 78 5.35 3.57 5.58
CA ASP A 78 5.67 4.89 5.04
C ASP A 78 4.42 5.71 4.73
N LEU A 79 3.40 5.08 4.14
CA LEU A 79 2.12 5.74 3.86
C LEU A 79 1.42 6.19 5.14
N ILE A 80 1.45 5.36 6.19
CA ILE A 80 0.89 5.73 7.50
C ILE A 80 1.64 6.92 8.08
N SER A 81 2.97 6.93 8.01
CA SER A 81 3.78 8.06 8.47
C SER A 81 3.52 9.35 7.70
N GLU A 82 3.39 9.28 6.36
CA GLU A 82 3.02 10.43 5.53
C GLU A 82 1.65 11.01 5.94
N LEU A 83 0.67 10.14 6.18
CA LEU A 83 -0.67 10.55 6.60
C LEU A 83 -0.69 11.15 8.01
N SER A 84 0.05 10.58 8.96
CA SER A 84 0.18 11.13 10.31
C SER A 84 0.82 12.52 10.31
N LEU A 85 1.85 12.73 9.50
CA LEU A 85 2.48 14.05 9.34
C LEU A 85 1.51 15.07 8.73
N LEU A 86 0.72 14.65 7.74
CA LEU A 86 -0.31 15.50 7.14
C LEU A 86 -1.38 15.90 8.17
N GLU A 87 -1.85 14.95 8.98
CA GLU A 87 -2.82 15.20 10.04
C GLU A 87 -2.30 16.23 11.06
N GLU A 88 -1.05 16.06 11.51
CA GLU A 88 -0.42 16.96 12.46
C GLU A 88 -0.31 18.38 11.90
N ARG A 89 0.21 18.53 10.67
CA ARG A 89 0.33 19.83 10.00
C ARG A 89 -1.02 20.49 9.76
N PHE A 90 -2.02 19.69 9.38
CA PHE A 90 -3.38 20.18 9.18
C PHE A 90 -3.98 20.68 10.50
N ARG A 91 -3.74 19.98 11.61
CA ARG A 91 -4.21 20.38 12.94
C ARG A 91 -3.55 21.68 13.43
N VAL A 92 -2.26 21.86 13.18
CA VAL A 92 -1.54 23.12 13.46
C VAL A 92 -2.13 24.26 12.63
N ALA A 93 -2.26 24.06 11.31
CA ALA A 93 -2.80 25.10 10.42
C ALA A 93 -4.24 25.51 10.77
N ILE A 94 -5.08 24.58 11.27
CA ILE A 94 -6.42 24.90 11.77
C ILE A 94 -6.34 25.77 13.03
N LYS A 95 -5.45 25.46 13.97
CA LYS A 95 -5.28 26.25 15.20
C LYS A 95 -4.80 27.67 14.86
N ASP A 96 -3.79 27.80 14.01
CA ASP A 96 -3.26 29.09 13.57
C ASP A 96 -4.36 29.95 12.90
N LYS A 97 -5.25 29.33 12.13
CA LYS A 97 -6.41 30.00 11.52
C LYS A 97 -7.49 30.41 12.52
N GLN A 98 -7.66 29.69 13.62
CA GLN A 98 -8.65 30.01 14.66
C GLN A 98 -8.19 31.19 15.54
N GLU A 99 -6.89 31.28 15.82
CA GLU A 99 -6.31 32.37 16.61
C GLU A 99 -6.21 33.70 15.82
N GLY A 100 -6.09 33.63 14.49
CA GLY A 100 -6.06 34.82 13.63
C GLY A 100 -7.43 35.44 13.28
N ILE A 101 -8.51 35.03 13.96
CA ILE A 101 -9.87 35.58 13.78
C ILE A 101 -10.28 36.49 14.95
N GLU A 102 -9.43 36.64 15.98
CA GLU A 102 -9.59 37.66 17.03
C GLU A 102 -8.88 38.98 16.70
#